data_AF-A0A919MA04-F1
#
_entry.id   AF-A0A919MA04-F1
#
_cell.length_a   1.000
_cell.length_b   1.000
_cell.length_c   1.000
_cell.angle_alpha   90.00
_cell.angle_beta   90.00
_cell.angle_gamma   90.00
#
_symmetry.space_group_name_H-M   'P 1'
#
loop_
_entity.id
_entity.type
_entity.pdbx_description
1 polymer ?
#
loop_
_entity_poly.entity_id
_entity_poly.type
_entity_poly.pdbx_seq_one_letter_code
_entity_poly.pdbx_strand_id
1 'polypeptide(L)'
;MSLSSMAEDAALRLQGTPGASPKQAAATAAAVTAEEMVKGAQPEAAKSAGESAARTSSGTSIAGSVLTQLVKYVPTETISVYLAVQAALGTVTTPAGRATCEASFTSRWVWLILLGVATVLLTIGLSYRSQKQVAPQARFRVPIVESTAATSAYLVWALALPTTPLNDFCGYNATAWGSVLLLAGTTIIATTAYVFGKTITWEKVLQESGN
;
A
#
# COMPACT_ATOMS: atom_id res chain seq x y z
N MET A 1 35.45 18.29 9.83
CA MET A 1 34.71 17.04 9.55
C MET A 1 33.68 17.33 8.46
N SER A 2 33.59 16.47 7.44
CA SER A 2 32.62 16.61 6.34
C SER A 2 31.27 16.00 6.72
N LEU A 3 30.16 16.57 6.26
CA LEU A 3 28.80 16.03 6.45
C LEU A 3 28.69 14.58 5.96
N SER A 4 29.44 14.22 4.90
CA SER A 4 29.50 12.85 4.39
C SER A 4 30.10 11.88 5.40
N SER A 5 31.15 12.29 6.10
CA SER A 5 31.83 11.47 7.10
C SER A 5 30.99 11.28 8.37
N MET A 6 30.18 12.27 8.74
CA MET A 6 29.24 12.15 9.85
C MET A 6 28.06 11.22 9.52
N ALA A 7 27.59 11.24 8.27
CA ALA A 7 26.54 10.34 7.80
C ALA A 7 27.00 8.87 7.76
N GLU A 8 28.24 8.61 7.34
CA GLU A 8 28.82 7.25 7.34
C GLU A 8 29.04 6.71 8.77
N ASP A 9 29.54 7.53 9.70
CA ASP A 9 29.76 7.13 11.10
C ASP A 9 28.42 6.87 11.83
N ALA A 10 27.38 7.65 11.53
CA ALA A 10 26.04 7.41 12.04
C ALA A 10 25.43 6.12 11.45
N ALA A 11 25.65 5.84 10.16
CA ALA A 11 25.17 4.63 9.50
C ALA A 11 25.83 3.35 10.08
N LEU A 12 27.13 3.42 10.42
CA LEU A 12 27.85 2.34 11.09
C LEU A 12 27.32 2.06 12.51
N ARG A 13 26.99 3.10 13.29
CA ARG A 13 26.38 2.94 14.62
C ARG A 13 24.95 2.40 14.60
N LEU A 14 24.26 2.51 13.45
CA LEU A 14 22.88 2.04 13.27
C LEU A 14 22.80 0.62 12.69
N GLN A 15 23.93 0.00 12.31
CA GLN A 15 24.01 -1.43 11.98
C GLN A 15 23.69 -2.26 13.23
N GLY A 16 22.41 -2.63 13.40
CA GLY A 16 21.93 -3.41 14.54
C GLY A 16 20.50 -3.12 14.96
N THR A 17 19.89 -2.04 14.44
CA THR A 17 18.50 -1.70 14.78
C THR A 17 17.53 -2.50 13.89
N PRO A 18 16.67 -3.37 14.44
CA PRO A 18 15.75 -4.18 13.64
C PRO A 18 14.69 -3.29 12.96
N GLY A 19 14.55 -3.38 11.62
CA GLY A 19 13.38 -2.87 10.89
C GLY A 19 13.52 -1.59 10.07
N ALA A 20 14.65 -0.88 10.15
CA ALA A 20 14.92 0.27 9.29
C ALA A 20 16.03 -0.06 8.30
N SER A 21 15.85 0.28 7.01
CA SER A 21 16.99 0.21 6.09
C SER A 21 18.05 1.21 6.59
N PRO A 22 19.34 0.81 6.70
CA PRO A 22 20.40 1.69 7.22
C PRO A 22 20.45 3.04 6.49
N LYS A 23 20.09 3.04 5.20
CA LYS A 23 20.00 4.21 4.36
C LYS A 23 18.86 5.17 4.75
N GLN A 24 17.68 4.65 5.12
CA GLN A 24 16.58 5.49 5.61
C GLN A 24 16.87 6.04 7.00
N ALA A 25 17.42 5.22 7.90
CA ALA A 25 17.79 5.68 9.24
C ALA A 25 18.86 6.79 9.17
N ALA A 26 19.86 6.64 8.30
CA ALA A 26 20.86 7.67 8.04
C ALA A 26 20.26 8.93 7.41
N ALA A 27 19.31 8.79 6.47
CA ALA A 27 18.63 9.94 5.86
C ALA A 27 17.77 10.72 6.88
N THR A 28 17.04 10.02 7.76
CA THR A 28 16.27 10.66 8.84
C THR A 28 17.18 11.33 9.86
N ALA A 29 18.27 10.67 10.28
CA ALA A 29 19.24 11.26 11.18
C ALA A 29 19.86 12.53 10.59
N ALA A 30 20.25 12.50 9.32
CA ALA A 30 20.82 13.64 8.62
C ALA A 30 19.83 14.80 8.47
N ALA A 31 18.57 14.51 8.10
CA ALA A 31 17.54 15.54 7.94
C ALA A 31 17.25 16.26 9.26
N VAL A 32 17.07 15.51 10.36
CA VAL A 32 16.79 16.10 11.68
C VAL A 32 18.01 16.83 12.24
N THR A 33 19.22 16.30 12.03
CA THR A 33 20.47 16.99 12.42
C THR A 33 20.60 18.33 11.70
N ALA A 34 20.34 18.36 10.39
CA ALA A 34 20.40 19.59 9.61
C ALA A 34 19.34 20.60 10.06
N GLU A 35 18.12 20.15 10.33
CA GLU A 35 17.03 21.00 10.82
C GLU A 35 17.37 21.66 12.18
N GLU A 36 17.91 20.90 13.12
CA GLU A 36 18.29 21.43 14.44
C GLU A 36 19.50 22.39 14.36
N MET A 37 20.44 22.13 13.46
CA MET A 37 21.52 23.08 13.18
C MET A 37 21.00 24.40 12.61
N VAL A 38 19.97 24.37 11.75
CA VAL A 38 19.32 25.59 11.23
C VAL A 38 18.61 26.36 12.34
N LYS A 39 18.06 25.67 13.35
CA LYS A 39 17.48 26.29 14.55
C LYS A 39 18.53 26.84 15.54
N GLY A 40 19.82 26.71 15.23
CA GLY A 40 20.91 27.20 16.07
C GLY A 40 21.30 26.24 17.20
N ALA A 41 20.85 24.98 17.16
CA ALA A 41 21.31 23.99 18.12
C ALA A 41 22.82 23.74 17.97
N GLN A 42 23.49 23.49 19.11
CA GLN A 42 24.90 23.09 19.05
C GLN A 42 25.06 21.76 18.30
N PRO A 43 26.18 21.53 17.60
CA PRO A 43 26.38 20.35 16.75
C PRO A 43 26.15 19.00 17.46
N GLU A 44 26.53 18.90 18.75
CA GLU A 44 26.32 17.69 19.55
C GLU A 44 24.85 17.48 19.92
N ALA A 45 24.13 18.55 20.23
CA ALA A 45 22.69 18.51 20.48
C ALA A 45 21.91 18.14 19.20
N ALA A 46 22.26 18.74 18.06
CA ALA A 46 21.65 18.41 16.77
C ALA A 46 21.90 16.94 16.37
N LYS A 47 23.12 16.44 16.58
CA LYS A 47 23.48 15.04 16.32
C LYS A 47 22.70 14.07 17.21
N SER A 48 22.62 14.34 18.52
CA SER A 48 21.86 13.50 19.44
C SER A 48 20.36 13.49 19.16
N ALA A 49 19.81 14.62 18.70
CA ALA A 49 18.43 14.71 18.21
C ALA A 49 18.21 13.87 16.95
N GLY A 50 19.13 13.92 15.98
CA GLY A 50 19.09 13.10 14.77
C GLY A 50 19.17 11.59 15.06
N GLU A 51 20.08 11.17 15.94
CA GLU A 51 20.20 9.77 16.37
C GLU A 51 18.95 9.30 17.12
N SER A 52 18.39 10.15 17.99
CA SER A 52 17.14 9.85 18.70
C SER A 52 15.97 9.71 17.72
N ALA A 53 15.82 10.64 16.78
CA ALA A 53 14.77 10.57 15.76
C ALA A 53 14.88 9.32 14.86
N ALA A 54 16.11 8.92 14.49
CA ALA A 54 16.34 7.69 13.74
C ALA A 54 15.92 6.44 14.55
N ARG A 55 16.19 6.40 15.86
CA ARG A 55 15.77 5.31 16.75
C ARG A 55 14.25 5.29 16.96
N THR A 56 13.61 6.44 17.16
CA THR A 56 12.16 6.55 17.37
C THR A 56 11.38 6.23 16.09
N SER A 57 11.88 6.64 14.93
CA SER A 57 11.33 6.29 13.62
C SER A 57 11.44 4.78 13.34
N SER A 58 12.51 4.14 13.82
CA SER A 58 12.70 2.68 13.71
C SER A 58 11.75 1.90 14.64
N GLY A 59 11.49 2.40 15.86
CA GLY A 59 10.63 1.72 16.86
C GLY A 59 9.13 1.88 16.64
N THR A 60 8.67 2.97 16.03
CA THR A 60 7.24 3.22 15.75
C THR A 60 6.78 2.53 14.44
N SER A 61 7.72 1.92 13.72
CA SER A 61 7.51 1.27 12.42
C SER A 61 6.63 0.01 12.49
N ILE A 62 6.31 -0.57 13.65
CA ILE A 62 5.55 -1.84 13.71
C ILE A 62 4.04 -1.61 13.43
N ALA A 63 3.42 -0.59 14.04
CA ALA A 63 2.04 -0.21 13.71
C ALA A 63 1.96 0.48 12.33
N GLY A 64 3.02 1.22 11.97
CA GLY A 64 3.22 1.71 10.61
C GLY A 64 3.34 0.59 9.59
N SER A 65 3.96 -0.54 9.91
CA SER A 65 4.29 -1.61 8.96
C SER A 65 3.05 -2.33 8.45
N VAL A 66 2.11 -2.71 9.32
CA VAL A 66 0.89 -3.42 8.88
C VAL A 66 -0.02 -2.49 8.09
N LEU A 67 -0.24 -1.26 8.55
CA LEU A 67 -1.06 -0.28 7.84
C LEU A 67 -0.40 0.16 6.53
N THR A 68 0.92 0.41 6.53
CA THR A 68 1.68 0.76 5.31
C THR A 68 1.74 -0.40 4.34
N GLN A 69 1.82 -1.65 4.81
CA GLN A 69 1.71 -2.83 3.97
C GLN A 69 0.28 -2.96 3.40
N LEU A 70 -0.77 -2.70 4.20
CA LEU A 70 -2.14 -2.68 3.70
C LEU A 70 -2.34 -1.60 2.62
N VAL A 71 -1.90 -0.36 2.89
CA VAL A 71 -2.01 0.77 1.95
C VAL A 71 -1.18 0.53 0.68
N LYS A 72 -0.02 -0.14 0.80
CA LYS A 72 0.79 -0.53 -0.36
C LYS A 72 0.03 -1.40 -1.36
N TYR A 73 -0.96 -2.16 -0.91
CA TYR A 73 -1.76 -3.04 -1.77
C TYR A 73 -3.08 -2.42 -2.22
N VAL A 74 -3.46 -1.22 -1.75
CA VAL A 74 -4.65 -0.53 -2.24
C VAL A 74 -4.28 0.16 -3.56
N PRO A 75 -4.84 -0.27 -4.71
CA PRO A 75 -4.50 0.32 -6.00
C PRO A 75 -5.28 1.63 -6.17
N THR A 76 -4.91 2.65 -5.38
CA THR A 76 -5.61 3.94 -5.27
C THR A 76 -5.80 4.63 -6.62
N GLU A 77 -4.85 4.45 -7.53
CA GLU A 77 -4.87 4.96 -8.89
C GLU A 77 -6.01 4.34 -9.70
N THR A 78 -6.17 3.01 -9.63
CA THR A 78 -7.25 2.31 -10.35
C THR A 78 -8.63 2.62 -9.78
N ILE A 79 -8.72 2.78 -8.45
CA ILE A 79 -9.95 3.20 -7.77
C ILE A 79 -10.31 4.63 -8.19
N SER A 80 -9.33 5.53 -8.26
CA SER A 80 -9.54 6.91 -8.69
C SER A 80 -10.02 6.99 -10.14
N VAL A 81 -9.42 6.19 -11.04
CA VAL A 81 -9.88 6.09 -12.43
C VAL A 81 -11.29 5.51 -12.50
N TYR A 82 -11.60 4.48 -11.71
CA TYR A 82 -12.96 3.92 -11.66
C TYR A 82 -13.98 4.96 -11.19
N LEU A 83 -13.68 5.72 -10.14
CA LEU A 83 -14.54 6.81 -9.66
C LEU A 83 -14.74 7.90 -10.73
N ALA A 84 -13.68 8.29 -11.44
CA ALA A 84 -13.76 9.26 -12.52
C ALA A 84 -14.65 8.76 -13.67
N VAL A 85 -14.52 7.49 -14.06
CA VAL A 85 -15.37 6.86 -15.08
C VAL A 85 -16.83 6.81 -14.60
N GLN A 86 -17.07 6.42 -13.35
CA GLN A 86 -18.42 6.35 -12.79
C GLN A 86 -19.07 7.73 -12.72
N ALA A 87 -18.30 8.78 -12.41
CA ALA A 87 -18.77 10.16 -12.46
C ALA A 87 -19.09 10.58 -13.90
N ALA A 88 -18.24 10.22 -14.88
CA ALA A 88 -18.45 10.52 -16.29
C ALA A 88 -19.67 9.79 -16.91
N LEU A 89 -19.97 8.57 -16.45
CA LEU A 89 -21.17 7.83 -16.86
C LEU A 89 -22.46 8.44 -16.31
N GLY A 90 -22.37 9.29 -15.29
CA GLY A 90 -23.51 9.97 -14.69
C GLY A 90 -24.44 9.04 -13.89
N THR A 91 -25.63 9.56 -13.59
CA THR A 91 -26.69 8.80 -12.91
C THR A 91 -27.35 7.84 -13.88
N VAL A 92 -27.68 6.65 -13.39
CA VAL A 92 -28.36 5.64 -14.20
C VAL A 92 -29.79 6.12 -14.44
N THR A 93 -30.14 6.33 -15.71
CA THR A 93 -31.48 6.73 -16.11
C THR A 93 -32.39 5.51 -16.14
N THR A 94 -33.43 5.53 -15.31
CA THR A 94 -34.46 4.50 -15.30
C THR A 94 -35.68 5.07 -16.02
N PRO A 95 -36.32 4.33 -16.96
CA PRO A 95 -37.55 4.80 -17.59
C PRO A 95 -38.64 5.03 -16.53
N ALA A 96 -39.51 6.01 -16.75
CA ALA A 96 -40.56 6.34 -15.80
C ALA A 96 -41.46 5.13 -15.52
N GLY A 97 -41.72 4.85 -14.24
CA GLY A 97 -42.55 3.73 -13.80
C GLY A 97 -41.85 2.36 -13.73
N ARG A 98 -40.53 2.30 -14.00
CA ARG A 98 -39.73 1.06 -13.89
C ARG A 98 -38.88 1.08 -12.62
N ALA A 99 -38.57 -0.10 -12.10
CA ALA A 99 -37.65 -0.23 -10.97
C ALA A 99 -36.20 0.09 -11.40
N THR A 100 -35.37 0.59 -10.48
CA THR A 100 -33.96 0.92 -10.76
C THR A 100 -33.14 -0.26 -11.25
N CYS A 101 -33.49 -1.49 -10.85
CA CYS A 101 -32.84 -2.72 -11.30
C CYS A 101 -33.14 -3.07 -12.76
N GLU A 102 -34.11 -2.42 -13.41
CA GLU A 102 -34.39 -2.62 -14.84
C GLU A 102 -33.56 -1.68 -15.74
N ALA A 103 -32.77 -0.79 -15.14
CA ALA A 103 -31.88 0.06 -15.89
C ALA A 103 -30.63 -0.71 -16.36
N SER A 104 -29.99 -0.25 -17.43
CA SER A 104 -28.81 -0.92 -17.97
C SER A 104 -27.56 -0.62 -17.15
N PHE A 105 -27.04 -1.62 -16.43
CA PHE A 105 -25.76 -1.56 -15.72
C PHE A 105 -24.58 -2.12 -16.53
N THR A 106 -24.79 -2.51 -17.80
CA THR A 106 -23.79 -3.17 -18.64
C THR A 106 -22.48 -2.39 -18.73
N SER A 107 -22.54 -1.07 -18.93
CA SER A 107 -21.33 -0.23 -19.00
C SER A 107 -20.52 -0.26 -17.70
N ARG A 108 -21.21 -0.28 -16.55
CA ARG A 108 -20.57 -0.33 -15.22
C ARG A 108 -19.92 -1.68 -14.95
N TRP A 109 -20.53 -2.78 -15.38
CA TRP A 109 -19.91 -4.11 -15.36
C TRP A 109 -18.67 -4.20 -16.25
N VAL A 110 -18.76 -3.67 -17.48
CA VAL A 110 -17.61 -3.64 -18.41
C VAL A 110 -16.44 -2.87 -17.80
N TRP A 111 -16.69 -1.68 -17.25
CA TRP A 111 -15.63 -0.87 -16.62
C TRP A 111 -15.07 -1.49 -15.34
N LEU A 112 -15.91 -2.14 -14.53
CA LEU A 112 -15.46 -2.91 -13.36
C LEU A 112 -14.47 -4.01 -13.78
N ILE A 113 -14.82 -4.80 -14.79
CA ILE A 113 -13.98 -5.90 -15.28
C ILE A 113 -12.71 -5.36 -15.92
N LEU A 114 -12.82 -4.34 -16.77
CA LEU A 114 -11.68 -3.73 -17.47
C LEU A 114 -10.65 -3.19 -16.49
N LEU A 115 -11.08 -2.43 -15.47
CA LEU A 115 -10.15 -1.89 -14.47
C LEU A 115 -9.68 -2.96 -13.48
N GLY A 116 -10.47 -4.01 -13.24
CA GLY A 116 -10.00 -5.20 -12.52
C GLY A 116 -8.82 -5.88 -13.24
N VAL A 117 -8.94 -6.09 -14.55
CA VAL A 117 -7.85 -6.61 -15.39
C VAL A 117 -6.66 -5.65 -15.43
N ALA A 118 -6.90 -4.34 -15.57
CA ALA A 118 -5.84 -3.34 -15.51
C ALA A 118 -5.09 -3.38 -14.17
N THR A 119 -5.80 -3.57 -13.06
CA THR A 119 -5.20 -3.73 -11.72
C THR A 119 -4.27 -4.94 -11.65
N VAL A 120 -4.69 -6.09 -12.21
CA VAL A 120 -3.83 -7.29 -12.30
C VAL A 120 -2.56 -6.98 -13.10
N LEU A 121 -2.72 -6.40 -14.30
CA LEU A 121 -1.60 -6.10 -15.20
C LEU A 121 -0.62 -5.09 -14.60
N LEU A 122 -1.13 -4.03 -13.95
CA LEU A 122 -0.30 -3.05 -13.26
C LEU A 122 0.49 -3.68 -12.11
N THR A 123 -0.16 -4.53 -11.31
CA THR A 123 0.51 -5.22 -10.19
C THR A 123 1.62 -6.15 -10.69
N ILE A 124 1.36 -6.90 -11.77
CA ILE A 124 2.36 -7.76 -12.42
C ILE A 124 3.50 -6.91 -13.00
N GLY A 125 3.18 -5.82 -13.71
CA GLY A 125 4.18 -4.95 -14.35
C GLY A 125 5.09 -4.23 -13.36
N LEU A 126 4.53 -3.71 -12.26
CA LEU A 126 5.31 -3.10 -11.17
C LEU A 126 6.20 -4.15 -10.49
N SER A 127 5.67 -5.34 -10.26
CA SER A 127 6.45 -6.44 -9.67
C SER A 127 7.57 -6.90 -10.60
N TYR A 128 7.31 -6.99 -11.91
CA TYR A 128 8.31 -7.29 -12.93
C TYR A 128 9.44 -6.26 -12.92
N ARG A 129 9.09 -4.97 -12.96
CA ARG A 129 10.06 -3.88 -12.90
C ARG A 129 10.90 -3.94 -11.62
N SER A 130 10.26 -4.14 -10.46
CA SER A 130 10.97 -4.21 -9.18
C SER A 130 11.93 -5.42 -9.10
N GLN A 131 11.52 -6.60 -9.58
CA GLN A 131 12.37 -7.79 -9.60
C GLN A 131 13.57 -7.60 -10.52
N LYS A 132 13.38 -7.00 -11.71
CA LYS A 132 14.45 -6.77 -12.68
C LYS A 132 15.43 -5.67 -12.26
N GLN A 133 15.01 -4.70 -11.45
CA GLN A 133 15.91 -3.71 -10.86
C GLN A 133 16.88 -4.33 -9.85
N VAL A 134 16.42 -5.33 -9.08
CA VAL A 134 17.24 -6.00 -8.06
C VAL A 134 18.10 -7.12 -8.68
N ALA A 135 17.52 -7.91 -9.59
CA ALA A 135 18.20 -9.03 -10.22
C ALA A 135 17.87 -9.09 -11.73
N PRO A 136 18.64 -8.38 -12.59
CA PRO A 136 18.35 -8.28 -14.03
C PRO A 136 18.26 -9.64 -14.74
N GLN A 137 19.10 -10.60 -14.32
CA GLN A 137 19.21 -11.93 -14.92
C GLN A 137 18.28 -12.99 -14.29
N ALA A 138 17.62 -12.69 -13.17
CA ALA A 138 16.72 -13.66 -12.54
C ALA A 138 15.47 -13.91 -13.40
N ARG A 139 14.97 -15.15 -13.38
CA ARG A 139 13.68 -15.50 -13.97
C ARG A 139 12.57 -14.78 -13.21
N PHE A 140 11.64 -14.18 -13.94
CA PHE A 140 10.51 -13.48 -13.35
C PHE A 140 9.58 -14.46 -12.64
N ARG A 141 9.27 -14.19 -11.37
CA ARG A 141 8.26 -14.94 -10.61
C ARG A 141 6.99 -14.12 -10.53
N VAL A 142 5.90 -14.66 -11.07
CA VAL A 142 4.60 -13.98 -11.05
C VAL A 142 4.12 -13.83 -9.59
N PRO A 143 3.77 -12.62 -9.16
CA PRO A 143 3.36 -12.32 -7.79
C PRO A 143 1.87 -12.65 -7.58
N ILE A 144 1.50 -13.94 -7.67
CA ILE A 144 0.09 -14.36 -7.69
C ILE A 144 -0.68 -13.83 -6.48
N VAL A 145 -0.07 -13.85 -5.29
CA VAL A 145 -0.69 -13.38 -4.05
C VAL A 145 -0.92 -11.87 -4.07
N GLU A 146 0.05 -11.08 -4.51
CA GLU A 146 -0.10 -9.62 -4.60
C GLU A 146 -1.14 -9.22 -5.63
N SER A 147 -1.12 -9.86 -6.80
CA SER A 147 -2.11 -9.59 -7.85
C SER A 147 -3.53 -9.94 -7.40
N THR A 148 -3.73 -11.09 -6.75
CA THR A 148 -5.05 -11.49 -6.25
C THR A 148 -5.53 -10.60 -5.10
N ALA A 149 -4.64 -10.22 -4.17
CA ALA A 149 -4.96 -9.30 -3.09
C ALA A 149 -5.34 -7.90 -3.62
N ALA A 150 -4.56 -7.34 -4.53
CA ALA A 150 -4.83 -6.03 -5.13
C ALA A 150 -6.15 -6.01 -5.91
N THR A 151 -6.43 -7.06 -6.71
CA THR A 151 -7.70 -7.18 -7.43
C THR A 151 -8.88 -7.37 -6.49
N SER A 152 -8.74 -8.16 -5.43
CA SER A 152 -9.80 -8.32 -4.42
C SER A 152 -10.09 -7.01 -3.71
N ALA A 153 -9.04 -6.25 -3.35
CA ALA A 153 -9.17 -4.93 -2.76
C ALA A 153 -9.91 -3.96 -3.70
N TYR A 154 -9.52 -3.93 -4.98
CA TYR A 154 -10.21 -3.14 -6.00
C TYR A 154 -11.69 -3.52 -6.10
N LEU A 155 -12.02 -4.81 -6.19
CA LEU A 155 -13.42 -5.28 -6.33
C LEU A 155 -14.25 -4.92 -5.10
N VAL A 156 -13.73 -5.15 -3.89
CA VAL A 156 -14.42 -4.80 -2.64
C VAL A 156 -14.74 -3.30 -2.62
N TRP A 157 -13.78 -2.45 -2.96
CA TRP A 157 -13.98 -1.02 -2.99
C TRP A 157 -14.96 -0.60 -4.08
N ALA A 158 -14.79 -1.11 -5.30
CA ALA A 158 -15.63 -0.74 -6.44
C ALA A 158 -17.10 -1.15 -6.24
N LEU A 159 -17.34 -2.34 -5.68
CA LEU A 159 -18.68 -2.88 -5.44
C LEU A 159 -19.38 -2.26 -4.23
N ALA A 160 -18.63 -1.67 -3.31
CA ALA A 160 -19.19 -0.98 -2.15
C ALA A 160 -19.70 0.43 -2.45
N LEU A 161 -19.37 1.00 -3.60
CA LEU A 161 -19.79 2.35 -3.96
C LEU A 161 -21.30 2.40 -4.24
N PRO A 162 -21.98 3.54 -3.99
CA PRO A 162 -23.41 3.68 -4.29
C PRO A 162 -23.75 3.43 -5.76
N THR A 163 -22.81 3.73 -6.66
CA THR A 163 -22.91 3.53 -8.10
C THR A 163 -22.52 2.12 -8.56
N THR A 164 -22.41 1.17 -7.63
CA THR A 164 -22.06 -0.22 -7.91
C THR A 164 -22.95 -0.86 -8.97
N PRO A 165 -22.39 -1.73 -9.84
CA PRO A 165 -23.17 -2.52 -10.78
C PRO A 165 -24.08 -3.55 -10.08
N LEU A 166 -23.91 -3.81 -8.78
CA LEU A 166 -24.80 -4.70 -8.01
C LEU A 166 -26.25 -4.19 -7.89
N ASN A 167 -26.50 -2.91 -8.20
CA ASN A 167 -27.87 -2.37 -8.27
C ASN A 167 -28.71 -2.98 -9.42
N ASP A 168 -28.09 -3.75 -10.31
CA ASP A 168 -28.76 -4.58 -11.32
C ASP A 168 -29.65 -5.66 -10.66
N PHE A 169 -29.40 -6.03 -9.41
CA PHE A 169 -30.23 -6.97 -8.66
C PHE A 169 -31.32 -6.24 -7.86
N CYS A 170 -32.60 -6.51 -8.14
CA CYS A 170 -33.73 -5.80 -7.53
C CYS A 170 -33.84 -5.87 -5.99
N GLY A 171 -33.21 -6.86 -5.36
CA GLY A 171 -33.16 -6.98 -3.90
C GLY A 171 -31.95 -6.32 -3.24
N TYR A 172 -31.01 -5.79 -4.03
CA TYR A 172 -29.77 -5.23 -3.52
C TYR A 172 -29.95 -3.76 -3.13
N ASN A 173 -29.53 -3.41 -1.91
CA ASN A 173 -29.52 -2.04 -1.41
C ASN A 173 -28.08 -1.57 -1.22
N ALA A 174 -27.56 -0.78 -2.17
CA ALA A 174 -26.18 -0.29 -2.12
C ALA A 174 -25.86 0.52 -0.87
N THR A 175 -26.81 1.30 -0.36
CA THR A 175 -26.60 2.14 0.84
C THR A 175 -26.41 1.30 2.10
N ALA A 176 -27.16 0.20 2.24
CA ALA A 176 -27.03 -0.70 3.39
C ALA A 176 -25.83 -1.63 3.27
N TRP A 177 -25.62 -2.21 2.08
CA TRP A 177 -24.60 -3.24 1.87
C TRP A 177 -23.20 -2.69 1.59
N GLY A 178 -23.06 -1.45 1.14
CA GLY A 178 -21.75 -0.86 0.82
C GLY A 178 -20.77 -0.89 1.99
N SER A 179 -21.19 -0.42 3.17
CA SER A 179 -20.36 -0.45 4.37
C SER A 179 -20.06 -1.88 4.85
N VAL A 180 -21.02 -2.80 4.71
CA VAL A 180 -20.84 -4.22 5.07
C VAL A 180 -19.81 -4.87 4.15
N LEU A 181 -19.88 -4.64 2.84
CA LEU A 181 -18.92 -5.14 1.87
C LEU A 181 -17.51 -4.61 2.12
N LEU A 182 -17.36 -3.31 2.42
CA LEU A 182 -16.06 -2.74 2.79
C LEU A 182 -15.51 -3.39 4.04
N LEU A 183 -16.31 -3.47 5.11
CA LEU A 183 -15.85 -4.02 6.38
C LEU A 183 -15.47 -5.50 6.23
N ALA A 184 -16.35 -6.30 5.62
CA ALA A 184 -16.11 -7.73 5.41
C ALA A 184 -14.92 -7.95 4.48
N GLY A 185 -14.86 -7.25 3.34
CA GLY A 185 -13.80 -7.40 2.36
C GLY A 185 -12.44 -6.97 2.89
N THR A 186 -12.34 -5.84 3.59
CA THR A 186 -11.08 -5.41 4.22
C THR A 186 -10.65 -6.37 5.32
N THR A 187 -11.58 -6.90 6.12
CA THR A 187 -11.30 -7.92 7.15
C THR A 187 -10.77 -9.21 6.53
N ILE A 188 -11.39 -9.70 5.45
CA ILE A 188 -10.95 -10.91 4.73
C ILE A 188 -9.57 -10.69 4.14
N ILE A 189 -9.31 -9.56 3.49
CA ILE A 189 -8.01 -9.24 2.89
C ILE A 189 -6.93 -9.17 3.98
N ALA A 190 -7.20 -8.47 5.09
CA ALA A 190 -6.26 -8.36 6.21
C ALA A 190 -5.98 -9.73 6.85
N THR A 191 -7.01 -10.54 7.09
CA THR A 191 -6.88 -11.90 7.65
C THR A 191 -6.09 -12.80 6.70
N THR A 192 -6.37 -12.73 5.41
CA THR A 192 -5.66 -13.49 4.36
C THR A 192 -4.18 -13.10 4.33
N ALA A 193 -3.88 -11.80 4.34
CA ALA A 193 -2.51 -11.30 4.38
C ALA A 193 -1.74 -11.77 5.63
N TYR A 194 -2.43 -11.82 6.78
CA TYR A 194 -1.90 -12.34 8.03
C TYR A 194 -1.60 -13.85 7.96
N VAL A 195 -2.59 -14.65 7.53
CA VAL A 195 -2.48 -16.12 7.45
C VAL A 195 -1.41 -16.58 6.47
N PHE A 196 -1.29 -15.92 5.32
CA PHE A 196 -0.29 -16.29 4.30
C PHE A 196 1.14 -15.82 4.62
N GLY A 197 1.40 -15.32 5.84
CA GLY A 197 2.76 -15.14 6.36
C GLY A 197 3.63 -14.16 5.58
N LYS A 198 3.04 -13.27 4.77
CA LYS A 198 3.78 -12.16 4.13
C LYS A 198 4.07 -11.01 5.08
N THR A 199 3.57 -11.11 6.29
CA THR A 199 4.07 -10.33 7.42
C THR A 199 4.93 -11.28 8.25
N ILE A 200 6.17 -10.86 8.55
CA ILE A 200 7.18 -11.56 9.37
C ILE A 200 8.11 -12.53 8.58
N THR A 201 8.85 -12.00 7.59
CA THR A 201 10.29 -12.31 7.49
C THR A 201 11.02 -11.43 8.49
N TRP A 202 10.84 -11.70 9.77
CA TRP A 202 11.83 -11.35 10.77
C TRP A 202 12.68 -12.61 10.96
N GLU A 203 14.00 -12.46 10.88
CA GLU A 203 14.89 -13.31 11.68
C GLU A 203 15.15 -14.76 11.19
N LYS A 204 15.86 -14.92 10.07
CA LYS A 204 16.74 -16.09 9.86
C LYS A 204 18.03 -15.82 9.06
N VAL A 205 18.45 -14.56 8.94
CA VAL A 205 19.69 -14.20 8.20
C VAL A 205 20.80 -13.64 9.10
N LEU A 206 20.60 -13.56 10.43
CA LEU A 206 21.64 -13.11 11.36
C LEU A 206 22.11 -14.18 12.38
N GLN A 207 21.68 -15.43 12.24
CA GLN A 207 22.15 -16.54 13.10
C GLN A 207 23.19 -17.47 12.47
N GLU A 208 23.65 -17.23 11.24
CA GLU A 208 24.70 -18.06 10.59
C GLU A 208 26.10 -17.42 10.58
N SER A 209 26.39 -16.48 11.49
CA SER A 209 27.74 -15.94 11.69
C SER A 209 28.18 -16.07 13.16
N GLY A 210 28.31 -17.30 13.64
CA GLY A 210 28.76 -17.58 15.00
C GLY A 210 29.05 -19.05 15.27
N ASN A 211 29.86 -19.69 14.42
CA ASN A 211 30.75 -20.81 14.77
C ASN A 211 31.85 -20.93 13.72
#